data_AF-A0A380U0H4-F1
#
_entry.id   AF-A0A380U0H4-F1
#
_cell.length_a   1.000
_cell.length_b   1.000
_cell.length_c   1.000
_cell.angle_alpha   90.00
_cell.angle_beta   90.00
_cell.angle_gamma   90.00
#
_symmetry.space_group_name_H-M   'P 1'
#
loop_
_entity.id
_entity.type
_entity.pdbx_description
1 polymer ?
#
loop_
_entity_poly.entity_id
_entity_poly.type
_entity_poly.pdbx_seq_one_letter_code
_entity_poly.pdbx_strand_id
1 'polypeptide(L)'
;MNRLIQQIEQWAEDRNLIKGSTPQKQMLKLMEEFGELCGGIAKNKPEVIKDSIGDCFVVLVILENQLYKLGLTSGIDCANWESVIKEYDDHILYELRNKNLDNTLEIIKDVHMFIQTSGRITKSFYNGYKLTRDLRLLVGNLYMISYWSEQPFEESIQHAYDQIKDRNGKMIDGVFVKEEDL
;
A
#
# COMPACT_ATOMS: atom_id res chain seq x y z
N MET A 1 6.10 -7.12 -11.62
CA MET A 1 4.95 -6.45 -10.97
C MET A 1 3.54 -6.71 -11.55
N ASN A 2 3.23 -6.40 -12.82
CA ASN A 2 1.83 -6.33 -13.32
C ASN A 2 0.96 -7.58 -13.10
N ARG A 3 1.52 -8.78 -13.30
CA ARG A 3 0.80 -10.05 -13.05
C ARG A 3 0.36 -10.19 -11.59
N LEU A 4 1.20 -9.79 -10.65
CA LEU A 4 0.94 -9.91 -9.22
C LEU A 4 -0.20 -8.99 -8.78
N ILE A 5 -0.28 -7.79 -9.35
CA ILE A 5 -1.40 -6.87 -9.12
C ILE A 5 -2.70 -7.49 -9.62
N GLN A 6 -2.74 -7.99 -10.86
CA GLN A 6 -3.92 -8.66 -11.40
C GLN A 6 -4.39 -9.83 -10.52
N GLN A 7 -3.44 -10.55 -9.92
CA GLN A 7 -3.75 -11.64 -8.99
C GLN A 7 -4.36 -11.13 -7.67
N ILE A 8 -3.88 -10.00 -7.13
CA ILE A 8 -4.46 -9.35 -5.95
C ILE A 8 -5.87 -8.82 -6.26
N GLU A 9 -6.05 -8.20 -7.44
CA GLU A 9 -7.36 -7.70 -7.89
C GLU A 9 -8.39 -8.83 -8.00
N GLN A 10 -7.99 -9.93 -8.66
CA GLN A 10 -8.86 -11.10 -8.81
C GLN A 10 -9.22 -11.68 -7.45
N TRP A 11 -8.23 -11.84 -6.55
CA TRP A 11 -8.46 -12.31 -5.19
C TRP A 11 -9.46 -11.41 -4.44
N ALA A 12 -9.34 -10.09 -4.58
CA ALA A 12 -10.23 -9.13 -3.94
C ALA A 12 -11.67 -9.17 -4.50
N GLU A 13 -11.83 -9.33 -5.81
CA GLU A 13 -13.14 -9.53 -6.44
C GLU A 13 -13.78 -10.84 -5.98
N ASP A 14 -13.03 -11.94 -6.00
CA ASP A 14 -13.51 -13.28 -5.61
C ASP A 14 -14.01 -13.30 -4.16
N ARG A 15 -13.42 -12.48 -3.28
CA ARG A 15 -13.79 -12.37 -1.87
C ARG A 15 -14.76 -11.24 -1.55
N ASN A 16 -15.35 -10.63 -2.59
CA ASN A 16 -16.31 -9.56 -2.47
C ASN A 16 -15.76 -8.35 -1.67
N LEU A 17 -14.45 -8.11 -1.71
CA LEU A 17 -13.83 -6.95 -1.07
C LEU A 17 -14.11 -5.66 -1.84
N ILE A 18 -14.35 -5.74 -3.14
CA ILE A 18 -14.58 -4.54 -3.96
C ILE A 18 -15.99 -3.97 -3.77
N LYS A 19 -17.02 -4.83 -3.67
CA LYS A 19 -18.41 -4.39 -3.49
C LYS A 19 -18.94 -4.57 -2.07
N GLY A 20 -18.44 -5.57 -1.34
CA GLY A 20 -18.87 -5.89 0.02
C GLY A 20 -18.17 -5.03 1.09
N SER A 21 -17.11 -4.30 0.75
CA SER A 21 -16.42 -3.36 1.65
C SER A 21 -16.51 -1.92 1.14
N THR A 22 -15.91 -0.97 1.86
CA THR A 22 -15.93 0.46 1.50
C THR A 22 -14.52 1.07 1.55
N PRO A 23 -14.25 2.17 0.81
CA PRO A 23 -12.97 2.87 0.89
C PRO A 23 -12.58 3.29 2.31
N GLN A 24 -13.57 3.65 3.14
CA GLN A 24 -13.33 4.00 4.55
C GLN A 24 -12.80 2.81 5.33
N LYS A 25 -13.35 1.61 5.13
CA LYS A 25 -12.87 0.38 5.79
C LYS A 25 -11.49 -0.02 5.28
N GLN A 26 -11.24 0.13 3.98
CA GLN A 26 -9.90 -0.11 3.44
C GLN A 26 -8.87 0.90 3.92
N MET A 27 -9.24 2.17 4.14
CA MET A 27 -8.34 3.13 4.79
C MET A 27 -8.05 2.78 6.25
N LEU A 28 -9.03 2.26 6.99
CA LEU A 28 -8.80 1.77 8.35
C LEU A 28 -7.84 0.57 8.34
N LYS A 29 -8.07 -0.39 7.44
CA LYS A 29 -7.17 -1.54 7.25
C LYS A 29 -5.77 -1.09 6.83
N LEU A 30 -5.65 -0.11 5.95
CA LEU A 30 -4.34 0.44 5.56
C LEU A 30 -3.60 1.04 6.75
N MET A 31 -4.29 1.75 7.65
CA MET A 31 -3.69 2.31 8.85
C MET A 31 -3.29 1.24 9.88
N GLU A 32 -4.02 0.13 9.93
CA GLU A 32 -3.66 -1.06 10.72
C GLU A 32 -2.34 -1.64 10.21
N GLU A 33 -2.24 -2.00 8.92
CA GLU A 33 -1.01 -2.54 8.32
C GLU A 33 0.17 -1.57 8.42
N PHE A 34 -0.09 -0.28 8.22
CA PHE A 34 0.92 0.76 8.36
C PHE A 34 1.40 0.91 9.82
N GLY A 35 0.53 0.66 10.79
CA GLY A 35 0.88 0.60 12.21
C GLY A 35 1.83 -0.55 12.52
N GLU A 36 1.60 -1.71 11.90
CA GLU A 36 2.50 -2.87 11.99
C GLU A 36 3.87 -2.56 11.37
N LEU A 37 3.88 -1.91 10.19
CA LEU A 37 5.11 -1.41 9.55
C LEU A 37 5.90 -0.49 10.49
N CYS A 38 5.23 0.50 11.10
CA CYS A 38 5.85 1.41 12.06
C CYS A 38 6.42 0.65 13.27
N GLY A 39 5.70 -0.37 13.76
CA GLY A 39 6.15 -1.25 14.84
C GLY A 39 7.36 -2.09 14.47
N GLY A 40 7.42 -2.59 13.23
CA GLY A 40 8.55 -3.31 12.66
C GLY A 40 9.80 -2.43 12.57
N ILE A 41 9.65 -1.22 12.04
CA ILE A 41 10.72 -0.20 11.96
C ILE A 41 11.25 0.14 13.36
N ALA A 42 10.37 0.50 14.30
CA ALA A 42 10.77 0.93 15.63
C ALA A 42 11.50 -0.16 16.44
N LYS A 43 11.25 -1.44 16.13
CA LYS A 43 11.84 -2.60 16.80
C LYS A 43 12.95 -3.27 15.99
N ASN A 44 13.31 -2.70 14.84
CA ASN A 44 14.29 -3.25 13.90
C ASN A 44 14.02 -4.73 13.55
N LYS A 45 12.78 -5.04 13.15
CA LYS A 45 12.33 -6.40 12.79
C LYS A 45 12.14 -6.51 11.27
N PRO A 46 13.17 -6.93 10.50
CA PRO A 46 13.13 -6.94 9.03
C PRO A 46 11.98 -7.77 8.46
N GLU A 47 11.71 -8.95 9.04
CA GLU A 47 10.61 -9.81 8.59
C GLU A 47 9.24 -9.13 8.74
N VAL A 48 9.02 -8.38 9.84
CA VAL A 48 7.78 -7.62 10.05
C VAL A 48 7.69 -6.45 9.07
N ILE A 49 8.81 -5.77 8.81
CA ILE A 49 8.85 -4.67 7.84
C ILE A 49 8.50 -5.19 6.45
N LYS A 50 9.08 -6.32 6.01
CA LYS A 50 8.79 -6.97 4.73
C LYS A 50 7.31 -7.33 4.59
N ASP A 51 6.75 -7.97 5.61
CA ASP A 51 5.34 -8.38 5.66
C ASP A 51 4.41 -7.18 5.54
N SER A 52 4.57 -6.20 6.44
CA SER A 52 3.71 -5.01 6.48
C SER A 52 3.84 -4.10 5.24
N ILE A 53 4.99 -4.10 4.54
CA ILE A 53 5.11 -3.42 3.22
C ILE A 53 4.19 -4.10 2.20
N GLY A 54 4.24 -5.43 2.13
CA GLY A 54 3.39 -6.20 1.22
C GLY A 54 1.91 -6.02 1.53
N ASP A 55 1.53 -6.11 2.80
CA ASP A 55 0.14 -5.97 3.24
C ASP A 55 -0.41 -4.56 2.99
N CYS A 56 0.37 -3.51 3.27
CA CYS A 56 0.02 -2.15 2.87
C CYS A 56 -0.28 -2.04 1.37
N PHE A 57 0.56 -2.64 0.53
CA PHE A 57 0.39 -2.58 -0.92
C PHE A 57 -0.85 -3.34 -1.39
N VAL A 58 -1.12 -4.52 -0.85
CA VAL A 58 -2.36 -5.27 -1.12
C VAL A 58 -3.58 -4.41 -0.82
N VAL A 59 -3.63 -3.76 0.34
CA VAL A 59 -4.74 -2.89 0.72
C VAL A 59 -4.87 -1.69 -0.23
N LEU A 60 -3.75 -1.11 -0.68
CA LEU A 60 -3.74 0.00 -1.64
C LEU A 60 -4.32 -0.39 -3.01
N VAL A 61 -4.02 -1.59 -3.51
CA VAL A 61 -4.60 -2.13 -4.76
C VAL A 61 -6.13 -2.29 -4.64
N ILE A 62 -6.59 -2.79 -3.49
CA ILE A 62 -8.02 -2.97 -3.23
C ILE A 62 -8.73 -1.61 -3.11
N LEU A 63 -8.12 -0.69 -2.38
CA LEU A 63 -8.63 0.67 -2.20
C LEU A 63 -8.72 1.41 -3.54
N GLU A 64 -7.72 1.30 -4.41
CA GLU A 64 -7.75 1.88 -5.76
C GLU A 64 -8.97 1.38 -6.53
N ASN A 65 -9.18 0.06 -6.58
CA ASN A 65 -10.30 -0.54 -7.30
C ASN A 65 -11.66 -0.06 -6.79
N GLN A 66 -11.82 0.07 -5.47
CA GLN A 66 -13.03 0.64 -4.89
C GLN A 66 -13.23 2.11 -5.28
N LEU A 67 -12.18 2.93 -5.23
CA LEU A 67 -12.24 4.35 -5.59
C LEU A 67 -12.45 4.56 -7.09
N TYR A 68 -11.94 3.66 -7.94
CA TYR A 68 -12.18 3.68 -9.37
C TYR A 68 -13.66 3.48 -9.70
N LYS A 69 -14.32 2.51 -9.05
CA LYS A 69 -15.77 2.28 -9.22
C LYS A 69 -16.63 3.48 -8.76
N LEU A 70 -16.11 4.30 -7.84
CA LEU A 70 -16.74 5.55 -7.43
C LEU A 70 -16.42 6.74 -8.35
N GLY A 71 -15.60 6.53 -9.40
CA GLY A 71 -15.14 7.59 -10.27
C GLY A 71 -14.21 8.58 -9.57
N LEU A 72 -13.54 8.18 -8.47
CA LEU A 72 -12.62 9.03 -7.72
C LEU A 72 -11.15 8.84 -8.13
N THR A 73 -10.84 7.79 -8.88
CA THR A 73 -9.56 7.63 -9.58
C THR A 73 -9.80 7.59 -11.09
N SER A 74 -8.73 7.39 -11.86
CA SER A 74 -8.76 7.12 -13.29
C SER A 74 -8.60 5.63 -13.63
N GLY A 75 -8.56 4.76 -12.61
CA GLY A 75 -8.33 3.31 -12.75
C GLY A 75 -6.86 2.98 -12.92
N ILE A 76 -6.44 1.75 -12.59
CA ILE A 76 -5.04 1.31 -12.51
C ILE A 76 -4.17 1.52 -13.77
N ASP A 77 -4.72 1.96 -14.91
CA ASP A 77 -3.89 2.50 -15.99
C ASP A 77 -3.14 3.81 -15.57
N CYS A 78 -3.54 4.45 -14.47
CA CYS A 78 -2.75 5.49 -13.78
C CYS A 78 -1.77 4.96 -12.71
N ALA A 79 -1.76 3.64 -12.53
CA ALA A 79 -0.88 2.84 -11.71
C ALA A 79 0.03 1.99 -12.60
N ASN A 80 0.66 2.65 -13.58
CA ASN A 80 1.93 2.16 -14.08
C ASN A 80 2.93 2.23 -12.91
N TRP A 81 2.84 1.28 -11.98
CA TRP A 81 3.68 1.26 -10.79
C TRP A 81 5.15 1.16 -11.19
N GLU A 82 5.45 0.57 -12.35
CA GLU A 82 6.79 0.62 -12.93
C GLU A 82 7.21 2.07 -13.24
N SER A 83 6.30 2.93 -13.72
CA SER A 83 6.60 4.36 -13.89
C SER A 83 6.74 5.09 -12.56
N VAL A 84 5.92 4.77 -11.56
CA VAL A 84 6.06 5.35 -10.21
C VAL A 84 7.41 4.94 -9.61
N ILE A 85 7.72 3.64 -9.60
CA ILE A 85 8.99 3.10 -9.12
C ILE A 85 10.15 3.78 -9.85
N LYS A 86 10.08 3.90 -11.18
CA LYS A 86 11.11 4.58 -11.98
C LYS A 86 11.27 6.06 -11.60
N GLU A 87 10.18 6.81 -11.39
CA GLU A 87 10.24 8.19 -10.92
C GLU A 87 10.98 8.31 -9.58
N TYR A 88 10.79 7.32 -8.68
CA TYR A 88 11.47 7.27 -7.39
C TYR A 88 12.91 6.75 -7.48
N ASP A 89 13.23 5.82 -8.38
CA ASP A 89 14.61 5.38 -8.64
C ASP A 89 15.49 6.54 -9.10
N ASP A 90 14.99 7.36 -10.04
CA ASP A 90 15.69 8.56 -10.49
C ASP A 90 15.92 9.55 -9.33
N HIS A 91 14.94 9.67 -8.42
CA HIS A 91 15.05 10.48 -7.21
C HIS A 91 16.09 9.96 -6.21
N ILE A 92 16.09 8.64 -5.94
CA ILE A 92 17.07 7.97 -5.08
C ILE A 92 18.49 8.19 -5.62
N LEU A 93 18.70 7.94 -6.92
CA LEU A 93 20.00 8.12 -7.57
C LEU A 93 20.51 9.57 -7.45
N TYR A 94 19.61 10.55 -7.54
CA TYR A 94 19.94 11.95 -7.32
C TYR A 94 20.32 12.24 -5.86
N GLU A 95 19.54 11.77 -4.89
CA GLU A 95 19.79 11.95 -3.45
C GLU A 95 21.16 11.35 -3.05
N LEU A 96 21.43 10.09 -3.44
CA LEU A 96 22.67 9.37 -3.12
C LEU A 96 23.93 10.02 -3.71
N ARG A 97 23.82 10.67 -4.88
CA ARG A 97 24.96 11.36 -5.51
C ARG A 97 25.34 12.67 -4.82
N ASN A 98 24.40 13.29 -4.12
CA ASN A 98 24.55 14.66 -3.65
C ASN A 98 24.60 14.78 -2.11
N LYS A 99 24.35 13.71 -1.36
CA LYS A 99 24.21 13.75 0.10
C LYS A 99 24.83 12.52 0.76
N ASN A 100 25.28 12.69 2.01
CA ASN A 100 25.56 11.59 2.92
C ASN A 100 24.29 11.32 3.74
N LEU A 101 23.53 10.29 3.36
CA LEU A 101 22.20 10.03 3.89
C LEU A 101 22.24 9.03 5.05
N ASP A 102 21.40 9.26 6.04
CA ASP A 102 21.11 8.30 7.10
C ASP A 102 19.81 7.59 6.76
N ASN A 103 19.88 6.27 6.49
CA ASN A 103 18.71 5.48 6.11
C ASN A 103 17.57 5.60 7.13
N THR A 104 17.87 5.74 8.42
CA THR A 104 16.85 5.91 9.46
C THR A 104 16.11 7.23 9.30
N LEU A 105 16.83 8.31 9.00
CA LEU A 105 16.21 9.62 8.76
C LEU A 105 15.34 9.62 7.50
N GLU A 106 15.78 8.94 6.44
CA GLU A 106 14.98 8.81 5.21
C GLU A 106 13.72 7.95 5.45
N ILE A 107 13.82 6.83 6.17
CA ILE A 107 12.63 6.05 6.58
C ILE A 107 11.67 6.93 7.38
N ILE A 108 12.16 7.71 8.36
CA ILE A 108 11.33 8.60 9.16
C ILE A 108 10.62 9.62 8.28
N LYS A 109 11.32 10.24 7.32
CA LYS A 109 10.74 11.18 6.36
C LYS A 109 9.61 10.53 5.55
N ASP A 110 9.83 9.34 5.01
CA ASP A 110 8.82 8.65 4.20
C ASP A 110 7.62 8.17 5.03
N VAL A 111 7.83 7.73 6.28
CA VAL A 111 6.74 7.45 7.25
C VAL A 111 5.89 8.70 7.50
N HIS A 112 6.52 9.86 7.71
CA HIS A 112 5.79 11.13 7.89
C HIS A 112 5.03 11.53 6.63
N MET A 113 5.63 11.36 5.44
CA MET A 113 4.99 11.65 4.16
C MET A 113 3.78 10.74 3.91
N PHE A 114 3.88 9.46 4.29
CA PHE A 114 2.76 8.53 4.23
C PHE A 114 1.59 9.02 5.10
N ILE A 115 1.84 9.37 6.38
CA ILE A 115 0.82 9.89 7.31
C ILE A 115 0.15 11.15 6.76
N GLN A 116 0.94 12.12 6.27
CA GLN A 116 0.41 13.37 5.72
C GLN A 116 -0.46 13.12 4.48
N THR A 117 -0.03 12.21 3.61
CA THR A 117 -0.77 11.84 2.40
C THR A 117 -2.07 11.11 2.76
N SER A 118 -2.06 10.21 3.74
CA SER A 118 -3.27 9.56 4.27
C SER A 118 -4.29 10.59 4.78
N GLY A 119 -3.85 11.60 5.54
CA GLY A 119 -4.72 12.69 5.99
C GLY A 119 -5.28 13.53 4.83
N ARG A 120 -4.50 13.76 3.78
CA ARG A 120 -4.97 14.43 2.55
C ARG A 120 -6.04 13.61 1.84
N ILE A 121 -5.88 12.29 1.73
CA ILE A 121 -6.87 11.40 1.10
C ILE A 121 -8.22 11.53 1.81
N THR A 122 -8.25 11.51 3.13
CA THR A 122 -9.50 11.70 3.90
C THR A 122 -10.20 13.00 3.53
N LYS A 123 -9.44 14.10 3.43
CA LYS A 123 -9.97 15.41 3.03
C LYS A 123 -10.45 15.40 1.58
N SER A 124 -9.65 14.87 0.65
CA SER A 124 -9.99 14.80 -0.78
C SER A 124 -11.23 13.94 -1.02
N PHE A 125 -11.35 12.81 -0.33
CA PHE A 125 -12.49 11.91 -0.39
C PHE A 125 -13.77 12.61 0.06
N TYR A 126 -13.74 13.31 1.20
CA TYR A 126 -14.91 14.07 1.69
C TYR A 126 -15.38 15.15 0.72
N ASN A 127 -14.46 15.76 -0.02
CA ASN A 127 -14.75 16.82 -0.99
C ASN A 127 -15.00 16.30 -2.43
N GLY A 128 -14.98 14.98 -2.65
CA GLY A 128 -15.18 14.38 -3.97
C GLY A 128 -14.06 14.66 -4.98
N TYR A 129 -12.86 14.98 -4.51
CA TYR A 129 -11.70 15.22 -5.38
C TYR A 129 -11.10 13.92 -5.90
N LYS A 130 -10.44 14.01 -7.06
CA LYS A 130 -9.69 12.88 -7.62
C LYS A 130 -8.52 12.51 -6.70
N LEU A 131 -8.39 11.22 -6.40
CA LEU A 131 -7.42 10.66 -5.47
C LEU A 131 -6.21 10.00 -6.14
N THR A 132 -6.19 9.96 -7.48
CA THR A 132 -5.13 9.30 -8.26
C THR A 132 -3.72 9.72 -7.81
N ARG A 133 -3.47 11.01 -7.63
CA ARG A 133 -2.16 11.52 -7.21
C ARG A 133 -1.81 11.09 -5.79
N ASP A 134 -2.78 11.13 -4.88
CA ASP A 134 -2.54 10.82 -3.47
C ASP A 134 -2.22 9.33 -3.30
N LEU A 135 -2.91 8.42 -4.02
CA LEU A 135 -2.59 6.99 -4.03
C LEU A 135 -1.20 6.70 -4.61
N ARG A 136 -0.81 7.38 -5.69
CA ARG A 136 0.54 7.28 -6.25
C ARG A 136 1.62 7.68 -5.24
N LEU A 137 1.37 8.74 -4.47
CA LEU A 137 2.29 9.19 -3.43
C LEU A 137 2.38 8.17 -2.28
N LEU A 138 1.28 7.53 -1.86
CA LEU A 138 1.34 6.49 -0.84
C LEU A 138 2.20 5.30 -1.27
N VAL A 139 2.01 4.79 -2.48
CA VAL A 139 2.84 3.70 -3.00
C VAL A 139 4.29 4.13 -3.15
N GLY A 140 4.54 5.36 -3.60
CA GLY A 140 5.88 5.92 -3.68
C GLY A 140 6.60 5.98 -2.33
N ASN A 141 5.94 6.47 -1.28
CA ASN A 141 6.50 6.48 0.07
C ASN A 141 6.75 5.06 0.58
N LEU A 142 5.84 4.12 0.30
CA LEU A 142 6.02 2.72 0.69
C LEU A 142 7.21 2.06 -0.02
N TYR A 143 7.40 2.37 -1.30
CA TYR A 143 8.57 1.96 -2.08
C TYR A 143 9.86 2.51 -1.48
N MET A 144 9.91 3.80 -1.13
CA MET A 144 11.09 4.38 -0.48
C MET A 144 11.40 3.73 0.87
N ILE A 145 10.38 3.50 1.70
CA ILE A 145 10.56 2.77 2.97
C ILE A 145 11.16 1.39 2.72
N SER A 146 10.67 0.66 1.72
CA SER A 146 11.20 -0.66 1.34
C SER A 146 12.68 -0.58 0.94
N TYR A 147 13.06 0.43 0.15
CA TYR A 147 14.42 0.66 -0.28
C TYR A 147 15.36 0.93 0.90
N TRP A 148 15.01 1.90 1.76
CA TRP A 148 15.86 2.30 2.88
C TRP A 148 15.94 1.26 4.00
N SER A 149 14.93 0.39 4.11
CA SER A 149 14.90 -0.73 5.06
C SER A 149 15.47 -2.03 4.49
N GLU A 150 16.04 -1.97 3.27
CA GLU A 150 16.65 -3.11 2.57
C GLU A 150 15.68 -4.29 2.40
N GLN A 151 14.39 -4.00 2.24
CA GLN A 151 13.35 -4.98 1.95
C GLN A 151 12.94 -4.86 0.48
N PRO A 152 13.29 -5.83 -0.40
CA PRO A 152 12.93 -5.73 -1.81
C PRO A 152 11.42 -5.60 -2.01
N PHE A 153 10.98 -4.54 -2.68
CA PHE A 153 9.57 -4.18 -2.79
C PHE A 153 8.72 -5.28 -3.46
N GLU A 154 9.18 -5.79 -4.61
CA GLU A 154 8.46 -6.84 -5.33
C GLU A 154 8.34 -8.13 -4.51
N GLU A 155 9.39 -8.50 -3.77
CA GLU A 155 9.36 -9.68 -2.90
C GLU A 155 8.44 -9.50 -1.71
N SER A 156 8.34 -8.29 -1.16
CA SER A 156 7.44 -7.97 -0.06
C SER A 156 5.99 -8.17 -0.50
N ILE A 157 5.63 -7.70 -1.70
CA ILE A 157 4.29 -7.89 -2.28
C ILE A 157 4.03 -9.37 -2.60
N GLN A 158 5.02 -10.07 -3.17
CA GLN A 158 4.89 -11.49 -3.47
C GLN A 158 4.67 -12.30 -2.19
N HIS A 159 5.40 -11.98 -1.12
CA HIS A 159 5.24 -12.59 0.19
C HIS A 159 3.82 -12.42 0.73
N ALA A 160 3.30 -11.19 0.77
CA ALA A 160 1.93 -10.91 1.22
C ALA A 160 0.88 -11.64 0.35
N TYR A 161 1.04 -11.64 -0.98
CA TYR A 161 0.13 -12.36 -1.86
C TYR A 161 0.14 -13.88 -1.59
N ASP A 162 1.32 -14.47 -1.40
CA ASP A 162 1.45 -15.89 -1.09
C ASP A 162 0.79 -16.29 0.22
N GLN A 163 0.71 -15.37 1.19
CA GLN A 163 -0.02 -15.60 2.42
C GLN A 163 -1.54 -15.52 2.26
N ILE A 164 -2.06 -14.68 1.34
CA ILE A 164 -3.51 -14.45 1.21
C ILE A 164 -4.19 -15.30 0.14
N LYS A 165 -3.47 -15.75 -0.89
CA LYS A 165 -4.03 -16.36 -2.11
C LYS A 165 -4.99 -17.51 -1.85
N ASP A 166 -4.73 -18.31 -0.81
CA ASP A 166 -5.54 -19.48 -0.45
C ASP A 166 -6.43 -19.24 0.79
N ARG A 167 -6.40 -18.04 1.39
CA ARG A 167 -7.16 -17.73 2.62
C ARG A 167 -8.65 -17.76 2.36
N ASN A 168 -9.39 -18.59 3.09
CA ASN A 168 -10.85 -18.57 3.13
C ASN A 168 -11.40 -17.61 4.20
N GLY A 169 -12.64 -17.14 4.02
CA GLY A 169 -13.26 -16.20 4.94
C GLY A 169 -14.62 -15.70 4.49
N LYS A 170 -15.25 -14.85 5.32
CA LYS A 170 -16.56 -14.26 5.09
C LYS A 170 -16.53 -12.75 5.29
N MET A 171 -17.36 -12.04 4.52
CA MET A 171 -17.61 -10.62 4.78
C MET A 171 -18.56 -10.48 5.97
N ILE A 172 -18.09 -9.82 7.04
CA ILE A 172 -18.89 -9.46 8.21
C ILE A 172 -18.79 -7.96 8.38
N ASP A 173 -19.92 -7.26 8.38
CA ASP A 173 -19.99 -5.81 8.48
C ASP A 173 -18.94 -5.12 7.60
N GLY A 174 -18.86 -5.51 6.33
CA GLY A 174 -17.94 -4.97 5.32
C GLY A 174 -16.44 -5.13 5.58
N VAL A 175 -16.07 -6.01 6.51
CA VAL A 175 -14.69 -6.46 6.74
C VAL A 175 -14.60 -7.92 6.34
N PHE A 176 -13.50 -8.31 5.67
CA PHE A 176 -13.24 -9.72 5.39
C PHE A 176 -12.63 -10.35 6.63
N VAL A 177 -13.35 -11.31 7.22
CA VAL A 177 -12.91 -12.08 8.40
C VAL A 177 -12.47 -13.45 7.92
N LYS A 178 -11.24 -13.83 8.25
CA LYS A 178 -10.65 -15.12 7.88
C LYS A 178 -11.40 -16.24 8.58
N GLU A 179 -11.45 -17.42 7.96
CA GLU A 179 -12.14 -18.57 8.52
C GLU A 179 -11.58 -19.03 9.88
N GLU A 180 -10.28 -18.82 10.12
CA GLU A 180 -9.62 -19.09 11.41
C GLU A 180 -10.05 -18.16 12.55
N ASP A 181 -10.61 -16.99 12.22
CA ASP A 181 -11.05 -15.95 13.16
C ASP A 181 -12.59 -15.91 13.35
N LEU A 182 -13.33 -16.82 12.70
CA LEU A 182 -14.80 -16.95 12.76
C LEU A 182 -15.26 -17.81 13.94
#